data_AF-M1N5W7-F1
#
_entry.id   AF-M1N5W7-F1
#
_cell.length_a   1.000
_cell.length_b   1.000
_cell.length_c   1.000
_cell.angle_alpha   90.00
_cell.angle_beta   90.00
_cell.angle_gamma   90.00
#
_symmetry.space_group_name_H-M   'P 1'
#
loop_
_entity.id
_entity.type
_entity.pdbx_description
1 polymer ?
#
loop_
_entity_poly.entity_id
_entity_poly.type
_entity_poly.pdbx_seq_one_letter_code
_entity_poly.pdbx_strand_id
1 'polypeptide(L)'
;MIFSSLGDTINDYSINTENTPDGILGYLYDSSTIIITTADQYINHQVRKALINAGFSSDIMNNDNIPKYLVNLGLERGKDTFVILMRASIWENKEIGQEYLDHM
;
A
#
# COMPACT_ATOMS: atom_id res chain seq x y z
N MET A 1 -14.68 16.17 -7.79
CA MET A 1 -13.44 15.73 -7.12
C MET A 1 -13.84 15.06 -5.83
N ILE A 2 -13.44 13.81 -5.61
CA ILE A 2 -13.64 13.09 -4.36
C ILE A 2 -12.30 13.11 -3.63
N PHE A 3 -12.30 13.57 -2.38
CA PHE A 3 -11.10 13.61 -1.55
C PHE A 3 -11.31 12.76 -0.30
N SER A 4 -11.30 11.45 -0.51
CA SER A 4 -11.56 10.41 0.50
C SER A 4 -10.76 9.17 0.13
N SER A 5 -10.54 8.26 1.09
CA SER A 5 -10.15 6.90 0.76
C SER A 5 -11.21 6.29 -0.16
N LEU A 6 -10.76 5.59 -1.20
CA LEU A 6 -11.61 4.88 -2.15
C LEU A 6 -11.48 3.37 -2.04
N GLY A 7 -10.52 2.86 -1.28
CA GLY A 7 -10.33 1.44 -1.05
C GLY A 7 -10.39 1.04 0.42
N ASP A 8 -10.16 -0.25 0.65
CA ASP A 8 -10.16 -0.83 1.98
C ASP A 8 -9.00 -0.27 2.83
N THR A 9 -9.29 0.07 4.08
CA THR A 9 -8.26 0.61 4.99
C THR A 9 -7.23 -0.46 5.33
N ILE A 10 -5.98 -0.23 4.92
CA ILE A 10 -4.80 -0.93 5.46
C ILE A 10 -4.31 -0.16 6.69
N ASN A 11 -4.00 -0.88 7.76
CA ASN A 11 -3.54 -0.31 9.02
C ASN A 11 -2.50 -1.22 9.68
N ASP A 12 -1.77 -0.66 10.64
CA ASP A 12 -0.66 -1.34 11.32
C ASP A 12 -1.08 -2.61 12.08
N TYR A 13 -2.37 -2.84 12.37
CA TYR A 13 -2.80 -4.08 13.02
C TYR A 13 -2.87 -5.27 12.05
N SER A 14 -3.12 -5.03 10.76
CA SER A 14 -3.43 -6.09 9.80
C SER A 14 -2.60 -6.03 8.52
N ILE A 15 -1.56 -5.19 8.47
CA ILE A 15 -0.69 -5.08 7.31
C ILE A 15 0.26 -6.29 7.23
N ASN A 16 0.34 -6.86 6.03
CA ASN A 16 1.26 -7.93 5.72
C ASN A 16 2.65 -7.33 5.46
N THR A 17 3.65 -7.72 6.25
CA THR A 17 5.06 -7.29 6.11
C THR A 17 5.97 -8.52 6.16
N GLU A 18 7.26 -8.38 5.85
CA GLU A 18 8.22 -9.49 5.99
C GLU A 18 8.30 -10.02 7.44
N ASN A 19 8.07 -9.16 8.43
CA ASN A 19 8.05 -9.52 9.85
C ASN A 19 6.67 -9.96 10.35
N THR A 20 5.62 -9.70 9.57
CA THR A 20 4.22 -10.10 9.83
C THR A 20 3.61 -10.74 8.57
N PRO A 21 4.20 -11.83 8.03
CA PRO A 21 3.71 -12.45 6.81
C PRO A 21 2.28 -12.94 7.00
N ASP A 22 1.43 -12.74 6.00
CA ASP A 22 -0.01 -13.03 6.05
C ASP A 22 -0.75 -12.41 7.26
N GLY A 23 -0.19 -11.32 7.82
CA GLY A 23 -0.81 -10.59 8.92
C GLY A 23 -0.71 -11.30 10.27
N ILE A 24 0.25 -12.23 10.43
CA ILE A 24 0.54 -12.81 11.75
C ILE A 24 1.01 -11.73 12.74
N LEU A 25 0.74 -11.93 14.02
CA LEU A 25 1.19 -11.01 15.08
C LEU A 25 2.73 -10.96 15.14
N GLY A 26 3.29 -9.76 15.12
CA GLY A 26 4.75 -9.53 15.14
C GLY A 26 5.13 -8.06 15.17
N TYR A 27 6.42 -7.77 15.05
CA TYR A 27 6.95 -6.41 14.98
C TYR A 27 7.07 -5.96 13.52
N LEU A 28 6.08 -5.22 13.04
CA LEU A 28 5.92 -4.81 11.64
C LEU A 28 6.83 -3.68 11.15
N TYR A 29 7.49 -2.96 12.06
CA TYR A 29 8.36 -1.85 11.69
C TYR A 29 9.71 -2.36 11.18
N ASP A 30 10.42 -1.51 10.43
CA ASP A 30 11.69 -1.85 9.76
C ASP A 30 11.56 -3.13 8.89
N SER A 31 10.46 -3.21 8.16
CA SER A 31 10.08 -4.38 7.37
C SER A 31 9.51 -3.96 6.02
N SER A 32 9.80 -4.74 4.98
CA SER A 32 9.25 -4.46 3.65
C SER A 32 7.79 -4.90 3.55
N THR A 33 7.01 -4.17 2.76
CA THR A 33 5.62 -4.50 2.43
C THR A 33 5.31 -4.05 1.01
N ILE A 34 4.32 -4.69 0.38
CA ILE A 34 3.82 -4.31 -0.94
C ILE A 34 2.33 -4.00 -0.80
N ILE A 35 1.92 -2.82 -1.28
CA ILE A 35 0.51 -2.41 -1.35
C ILE A 35 0.13 -2.29 -2.83
N ILE A 36 -0.91 -3.03 -3.24
CA ILE A 36 -1.43 -3.02 -4.61
C ILE A 36 -2.78 -2.30 -4.61
N THR A 37 -2.75 -1.02 -5.01
CA THR A 37 -3.97 -0.21 -5.18
C THR A 37 -4.53 -0.38 -6.59
N THR A 38 -5.75 -0.91 -6.72
CA THR A 38 -6.38 -1.12 -8.03
C THR A 38 -7.89 -1.30 -7.93
N ALA A 39 -8.61 -0.95 -9.00
CA ALA A 39 -10.02 -1.28 -9.18
C ALA A 39 -10.25 -2.49 -10.12
N ASP A 40 -9.16 -3.07 -10.64
CA ASP A 40 -9.19 -4.16 -11.60
C ASP A 40 -8.51 -5.41 -11.03
N GLN A 41 -9.32 -6.45 -10.80
CA GLN A 41 -8.87 -7.73 -10.24
C GLN A 41 -7.95 -8.51 -11.18
N TYR A 42 -8.14 -8.38 -12.49
CA TYR A 42 -7.27 -9.05 -13.46
C TYR A 42 -5.88 -8.42 -13.42
N ILE A 43 -5.80 -7.08 -13.40
CA ILE A 43 -4.53 -6.37 -13.23
C ILE A 43 -3.88 -6.70 -11.90
N ASN A 44 -4.65 -6.78 -10.81
CA ASN A 44 -4.12 -7.21 -9.51
C ASN A 44 -3.39 -8.56 -9.62
N HIS A 45 -4.04 -9.56 -10.23
CA HIS A 45 -3.43 -10.89 -10.42
C HIS A 45 -2.15 -10.84 -11.26
N GLN A 46 -2.12 -10.05 -12.34
CA GLN A 46 -0.91 -9.90 -13.17
C GLN A 46 0.24 -9.25 -12.41
N VAL A 47 -0.04 -8.21 -11.61
CA VAL A 47 0.97 -7.54 -10.77
C VAL A 47 1.52 -8.52 -9.72
N ARG A 48 0.65 -9.27 -9.02
CA ARG A 48 1.10 -10.29 -8.04
C ARG A 48 1.99 -11.34 -8.69
N LYS A 49 1.62 -11.84 -9.87
CA LYS A 49 2.44 -12.80 -10.62
C LYS A 49 3.81 -12.21 -11.01
N ALA A 50 3.85 -10.96 -11.45
CA ALA A 50 5.10 -10.29 -11.79
C ALA A 50 6.01 -10.11 -10.57
N LEU A 51 5.45 -9.75 -9.42
CA LEU A 51 6.18 -9.61 -8.15
C LEU A 51 6.75 -10.95 -7.67
N ILE A 52 5.96 -12.03 -7.72
CA ILE A 52 6.43 -13.39 -7.38
C ILE A 52 7.59 -13.79 -8.32
N ASN A 53 7.46 -13.54 -9.62
CA ASN A 53 8.53 -13.82 -10.59
C ASN A 53 9.80 -12.99 -10.34
N ALA A 54 9.68 -11.81 -9.72
CA ALA A 54 10.78 -10.96 -9.33
C ALA A 54 11.42 -11.38 -7.98
N GLY A 55 10.86 -12.39 -7.30
CA GLY A 55 11.40 -12.95 -6.05
C GLY A 55 10.75 -12.42 -4.77
N PHE A 56 9.69 -11.59 -4.86
CA PHE A 56 8.96 -11.13 -3.68
C PHE A 56 8.00 -12.21 -3.17
N SER A 57 7.92 -12.35 -1.84
CA SER A 57 6.94 -13.24 -1.22
C SER A 57 5.51 -12.75 -1.47
N SER A 58 4.58 -13.67 -1.73
CA SER A 58 3.13 -13.36 -1.75
C SER A 58 2.60 -12.87 -0.41
N ASP A 59 3.29 -13.23 0.66
CA ASP A 59 2.81 -13.12 2.03
C ASP A 59 3.03 -11.72 2.60
N ILE A 60 3.69 -10.84 1.84
CA ILE A 60 3.88 -9.40 2.14
C ILE A 60 3.02 -8.50 1.25
N MET A 61 2.15 -9.09 0.41
CA MET A 61 1.32 -8.36 -0.55
C MET A 61 -0.06 -8.06 0.04
N ASN A 62 -0.42 -6.78 0.06
CA ASN A 62 -1.69 -6.26 0.54
C ASN A 62 -2.51 -5.73 -0.65
N ASN A 63 -3.83 -5.94 -0.60
CA ASN A 63 -4.74 -5.34 -1.59
C ASN A 63 -5.36 -4.07 -1.02
N ASP A 64 -5.28 -2.98 -1.77
CA ASP A 64 -6.08 -1.77 -1.57
C ASP A 64 -7.09 -1.69 -2.73
N ASN A 65 -8.25 -2.33 -2.53
CA ASN A 65 -9.23 -2.53 -3.60
C ASN A 65 -10.15 -1.31 -3.72
N ILE A 66 -10.11 -0.63 -4.86
CA ILE A 66 -11.07 0.43 -5.18
C ILE A 66 -12.30 -0.19 -5.84
N PRO A 67 -13.54 0.07 -5.38
CA PRO A 67 -14.73 -0.39 -6.07
C PRO A 67 -14.78 0.15 -7.51
N LYS A 68 -14.79 -0.75 -8.50
CA LYS A 68 -14.71 -0.40 -9.93
C LYS A 68 -15.77 0.60 -10.40
N TYR A 69 -16.94 0.62 -9.79
CA TYR A 69 -18.02 1.55 -10.17
C TYR A 69 -17.75 3.01 -9.74
N LEU A 70 -16.78 3.25 -8.85
CA LEU A 70 -16.41 4.59 -8.40
C LEU A 70 -15.41 5.29 -9.33
N VAL A 71 -14.78 4.55 -10.24
CA VAL A 71 -13.62 5.03 -11.01
C VAL A 71 -13.64 4.61 -12.46
N ASN A 72 -13.03 5.43 -13.31
CA ASN A 72 -12.77 5.21 -14.72
C ASN A 72 -11.25 5.17 -14.96
N LEU A 73 -10.64 4.01 -14.69
CA LEU A 73 -9.21 3.78 -14.91
C LEU A 73 -8.82 3.82 -16.40
N GLY A 74 -7.62 4.31 -16.67
CA GLY A 74 -6.98 4.28 -17.99
C GLY A 74 -5.97 5.41 -18.16
N LEU A 75 -5.26 5.41 -19.30
CA LEU A 75 -4.24 6.41 -19.64
C LEU A 75 -4.73 7.47 -20.64
N GLU A 76 -5.94 7.26 -21.17
CA GLU A 76 -6.54 8.09 -22.21
C GLU A 76 -7.22 9.35 -21.65
N ARG A 77 -7.56 10.28 -22.53
CA ARG A 77 -8.35 11.46 -22.15
C ARG A 77 -9.71 11.06 -21.55
N GLY A 78 -10.09 11.72 -20.45
CA GLY A 78 -11.37 11.47 -19.76
C GLY A 78 -11.31 10.36 -18.71
N LYS A 79 -10.11 9.86 -18.39
CA LYS A 79 -9.84 8.93 -17.30
C LYS A 79 -9.51 9.66 -16.01
N ASP A 80 -9.67 8.97 -14.89
CA ASP A 80 -9.44 9.54 -13.57
C ASP A 80 -7.96 9.79 -13.29
N THR A 81 -7.69 10.81 -12.48
CA THR A 81 -6.38 11.08 -11.89
C THR A 81 -6.41 10.70 -10.43
N PHE A 82 -5.43 9.91 -10.01
CA PHE A 82 -5.31 9.44 -8.64
C PHE A 82 -4.22 10.20 -7.90
N VAL A 83 -4.43 10.39 -6.59
CA VAL A 83 -3.40 10.84 -5.67
C VAL A 83 -3.27 9.77 -4.59
N ILE A 84 -2.05 9.27 -4.40
CA ILE A 84 -1.71 8.41 -3.26
C ILE A 84 -1.15 9.32 -2.18
N LEU A 85 -1.82 9.35 -1.03
CA LEU A 85 -1.39 10.12 0.14
C LEU A 85 -0.97 9.16 1.24
N MET A 86 0.30 9.18 1.59
CA MET A 86 0.83 8.48 2.75
C MET A 86 0.95 9.46 3.90
N ARG A 87 0.37 9.13 5.06
CA ARG A 87 0.54 9.88 6.30
C ARG A 87 1.34 9.03 7.27
N ALA A 88 2.58 9.40 7.51
CA ALA A 88 3.35 8.84 8.62
C ALA A 88 2.77 9.37 9.95
N SER A 89 2.74 8.51 10.97
CA SER A 89 2.40 8.91 12.33
C SER A 89 3.48 9.83 12.90
N ILE A 90 3.11 10.61 13.92
CA ILE A 90 4.05 11.47 14.65
C ILE A 90 5.03 10.57 15.40
N TRP A 91 6.32 10.89 15.32
CA TRP A 91 7.37 10.18 16.05
C TRP A 91 7.07 10.08 17.54
N GLU A 92 7.17 8.88 18.11
CA GLU A 92 7.10 8.69 19.56
C GLU A 92 8.21 9.50 20.26
N ASN A 93 9.42 9.46 19.70
CA ASN A 93 10.54 10.27 20.13
C ASN A 93 10.87 11.34 19.06
N LYS A 94 10.71 12.61 19.43
CA LYS A 94 10.96 13.75 18.55
C LYS A 94 12.42 13.88 18.10
N GLU A 95 13.38 13.50 18.94
CA GLU A 95 14.81 13.63 18.63
C GLU A 95 15.22 12.61 17.56
N ILE A 96 14.81 11.34 17.73
CA ILE A 96 15.00 10.28 16.71
C ILE A 96 14.30 10.68 15.41
N GLY A 97 13.09 11.23 15.53
CA GLY A 97 12.35 11.72 14.37
C GLY A 97 13.07 12.82 13.62
N GLN A 98 13.65 13.79 14.34
CA GLN A 98 14.41 14.88 13.72
C GLN A 98 15.70 14.35 13.07
N GLU A 99 16.42 13.44 13.72
CA GLU A 99 17.62 12.81 13.16
C GLU A 99 17.31 12.08 11.84
N TYR A 100 16.21 11.34 11.78
CA TYR A 100 15.76 10.71 10.54
C TYR A 100 15.45 11.73 9.43
N LEU A 101 14.76 12.83 9.76
CA LEU A 101 14.43 13.89 8.80
C LEU A 101 15.68 14.59 8.26
N ASP A 102 16.71 14.77 9.08
CA ASP A 102 17.96 15.44 8.71
C ASP A 102 18.83 14.58 7.76
N HIS A 103 18.51 13.29 7.62
CA HIS A 103 19.25 12.32 6.80
C HIS A 103 18.44 11.66 5.67
N MET A 104 17.22 12.16 5.38
CA MET A 104 16.46 11.83 4.16
C MET A 104 16.96 12.61 2.95
#